data_AF-Q12B09-F1
#
_entry.id   AF-Q12B09-F1
#
_cell.length_a   1.000
_cell.length_b   1.000
_cell.length_c   1.000
_cell.angle_alpha   90.00
_cell.angle_beta   90.00
_cell.angle_gamma   90.00
#
_symmetry.space_group_name_H-M   'P 1'
#
loop_
_entity.id
_entity.type
_entity.pdbx_description
1 polymer ?
#
loop_
_entity_poly.entity_id
_entity_poly.type
_entity_poly.pdbx_seq_one_letter_code
_entity_poly.pdbx_strand_id
1 'polypeptide(L)'
;MEVSFSPCKIEPRPFWFHMLPAISTVVSRLMIRTRSISVKEASIIAVAALDDLVNDLVKASCLNMSPAFLDWVADEATPLVDRYVAHFFNSPRFANSLRMGDPRIAMARWVRHWVCPWIVVNFDQLAGYLPEFSESRPAGLASRAPAAAACA
;
A
#
# COMPACT_ATOMS: atom_id res chain seq x y z
N MET A 1 -9.18 -71.72 1.59
CA MET A 1 -8.42 -70.97 0.58
C MET A 1 -8.46 -69.51 0.98
N GLU A 2 -7.34 -69.04 1.53
CA GLU A 2 -7.12 -67.65 1.93
C GLU A 2 -7.08 -66.74 0.69
N VAL A 3 -7.71 -65.57 0.77
CA VAL A 3 -7.43 -64.47 -0.16
C VAL A 3 -7.22 -63.20 0.65
N SER A 4 -5.97 -62.77 0.59
CA SER A 4 -5.36 -61.66 1.32
C SER A 4 -5.92 -60.30 0.91
N PHE A 5 -6.16 -59.44 1.90
CA PHE A 5 -6.33 -58.00 1.72
C PHE A 5 -4.99 -57.36 1.35
N SER A 6 -5.02 -56.34 0.49
CA SER A 6 -3.92 -55.37 0.35
C SER A 6 -4.48 -53.97 0.14
N PRO A 7 -3.80 -52.92 0.64
CA PRO A 7 -4.37 -51.59 0.81
C PRO A 7 -4.11 -50.68 -0.39
N CYS A 8 -5.09 -49.82 -0.67
CA CYS A 8 -5.05 -48.80 -1.71
C CYS A 8 -3.95 -47.76 -1.46
N LYS A 9 -3.03 -47.64 -2.41
CA LYS A 9 -2.01 -46.58 -2.51
C LYS A 9 -2.57 -45.48 -3.42
N ILE A 10 -2.75 -44.27 -2.90
CA ILE A 10 -3.14 -43.08 -3.65
C ILE A 10 -1.85 -42.31 -3.94
N GLU A 11 -1.44 -42.25 -5.21
CA GLU A 11 -0.38 -41.35 -5.68
C GLU A 11 -0.98 -40.15 -6.45
N PRO A 12 -0.46 -38.93 -6.27
CA PRO A 12 -0.89 -37.76 -7.02
C PRO A 12 -0.27 -37.73 -8.43
N ARG A 13 -1.11 -37.50 -9.44
CA ARG A 13 -0.71 -37.38 -10.85
C ARG A 13 0.08 -36.08 -11.11
N PRO A 14 1.13 -36.13 -11.96
CA PRO A 14 1.80 -34.94 -12.48
C PRO A 14 0.98 -34.33 -13.62
N PHE A 15 0.66 -33.04 -13.50
CA PHE A 15 0.03 -32.28 -14.59
C PHE A 15 1.10 -31.82 -15.59
N TRP A 16 0.83 -32.09 -16.86
CA TRP A 16 1.72 -31.93 -17.98
C TRP A 16 1.88 -30.47 -18.42
N PHE A 17 3.13 -30.16 -18.77
CA PHE A 17 3.60 -29.05 -19.58
C PHE A 17 2.84 -28.95 -20.92
N HIS A 18 2.33 -27.76 -21.23
CA HIS A 18 2.26 -27.19 -22.59
C HIS A 18 2.54 -25.68 -22.43
N MET A 19 3.73 -25.18 -22.78
CA MET A 19 4.16 -24.71 -24.11
C MET A 19 3.70 -23.26 -24.44
N LEU A 20 4.51 -22.27 -24.00
CA LEU A 20 5.04 -21.06 -24.69
C LEU A 20 4.07 -20.04 -25.38
N PRO A 21 4.39 -18.72 -25.40
CA PRO A 21 5.65 -18.21 -25.95
C PRO A 21 6.38 -17.09 -25.19
N ALA A 22 7.69 -17.10 -25.44
CA ALA A 22 8.63 -15.99 -25.49
C ALA A 22 8.04 -14.57 -25.35
N ILE A 23 8.31 -13.95 -24.19
CA ILE A 23 8.58 -12.51 -24.13
C ILE A 23 10.06 -12.38 -23.75
N SER A 24 10.89 -12.52 -24.78
CA SER A 24 12.17 -11.85 -24.85
C SER A 24 11.90 -10.34 -24.96
N THR A 25 12.82 -9.50 -24.47
CA THR A 25 12.75 -8.02 -24.34
C THR A 25 11.86 -7.59 -23.14
N VAL A 26 12.35 -7.24 -21.95
CA VAL A 26 13.45 -6.33 -21.61
C VAL A 26 14.04 -6.78 -20.25
N VAL A 27 15.00 -7.70 -20.25
CA VAL A 27 15.97 -7.80 -19.15
C VAL A 27 17.09 -6.82 -19.46
N SER A 28 16.79 -5.52 -19.39
CA SER A 28 17.80 -4.48 -19.23
C SER A 28 18.16 -4.36 -17.74
N ARG A 29 18.56 -5.48 -17.13
CA ARG A 29 19.47 -5.50 -15.96
C ARG A 29 20.86 -5.61 -16.60
N LEU A 30 21.81 -4.70 -16.43
CA LEU A 30 22.56 -4.52 -15.20
C LEU A 30 23.55 -3.34 -15.41
N MET A 31 23.06 -2.11 -15.40
CA MET A 31 23.85 -0.95 -14.95
C MET A 31 22.91 0.05 -14.29
N ILE A 32 22.07 -0.42 -13.34
CA ILE A 32 21.38 0.48 -12.42
C ILE A 32 22.46 0.98 -11.46
N ARG A 33 23.16 2.01 -11.93
CA ARG A 33 23.93 2.94 -11.12
C ARG A 33 23.07 3.18 -9.88
N THR A 34 23.52 2.77 -8.71
CA THR A 34 22.92 3.07 -7.41
C THR A 34 23.00 4.58 -7.22
N ARG A 35 22.18 5.32 -7.98
CA ARG A 35 22.11 6.76 -7.90
C ARG A 35 21.47 7.01 -6.55
N SER A 36 22.25 7.60 -5.65
CA SER A 36 21.72 8.12 -4.40
C SER A 36 20.61 9.11 -4.76
N ILE A 37 19.38 8.77 -4.41
CA ILE A 37 18.23 9.66 -4.52
C ILE A 37 18.54 10.88 -3.66
N SER A 38 18.34 12.08 -4.19
CA SER A 38 18.48 13.33 -3.43
C SER A 38 17.25 13.58 -2.54
N VAL A 39 17.36 14.46 -1.54
CA VAL A 39 16.22 14.85 -0.70
C VAL A 39 15.05 15.35 -1.56
N LYS A 40 15.35 16.18 -2.57
CA LYS A 40 14.34 16.72 -3.48
C LYS A 40 13.64 15.64 -4.31
N GLU A 41 14.39 14.67 -4.83
CA GLU A 41 13.80 13.53 -5.54
C GLU A 41 12.97 12.65 -4.59
N ALA A 42 13.41 12.45 -3.35
CA ALA A 42 12.65 11.73 -2.34
C ALA A 42 11.33 12.45 -2.00
N SER A 43 11.35 13.78 -1.87
CA SER A 43 10.14 14.60 -1.69
C SER A 43 9.16 14.42 -2.85
N ILE A 44 9.62 14.50 -4.09
CA ILE A 44 8.77 14.31 -5.28
C ILE A 44 8.12 12.91 -5.27
N ILE A 45 8.90 11.86 -4.96
CA ILE A 45 8.38 10.50 -4.87
C ILE A 45 7.36 10.37 -3.73
N ALA A 46 7.58 11.07 -2.62
CA ALA A 46 6.69 11.04 -1.46
C ALA A 46 5.35 11.73 -1.75
N VAL A 47 5.37 12.89 -2.43
CA VAL A 47 4.15 13.58 -2.88
C VAL A 47 3.39 12.72 -3.90
N ALA A 48 4.08 12.11 -4.87
CA ALA A 48 3.44 11.19 -5.81
C ALA A 48 2.79 9.98 -5.11
N ALA A 49 3.43 9.44 -4.07
CA ALA A 49 2.87 8.35 -3.29
C ALA A 49 1.68 8.80 -2.41
N LEU A 50 1.64 10.06 -1.98
CA LEU A 50 0.47 10.66 -1.34
C LEU A 50 -0.69 10.77 -2.34
N ASP A 51 -0.44 11.26 -3.55
CA ASP A 51 -1.44 11.35 -4.60
C ASP A 51 -2.03 9.98 -4.97
N ASP A 52 -1.18 8.94 -5.06
CA ASP A 52 -1.63 7.56 -5.28
C ASP A 52 -2.55 7.08 -4.14
N LEU A 53 -2.19 7.35 -2.88
CA LEU A 53 -3.03 7.03 -1.72
C LEU A 53 -4.38 7.76 -1.77
N VAL A 54 -4.38 9.05 -2.10
CA VAL A 54 -5.59 9.86 -2.22
C VAL A 54 -6.47 9.33 -3.35
N ASN A 55 -5.88 8.98 -4.49
CA ASN A 55 -6.59 8.36 -5.62
C ASN A 55 -7.23 7.03 -5.22
N ASP A 56 -6.53 6.19 -4.45
CA ASP A 56 -7.08 4.93 -3.94
C ASP A 56 -8.28 5.17 -3.03
N LEU A 57 -8.20 6.16 -2.13
CA LEU A 57 -9.31 6.52 -1.23
C LEU A 57 -10.52 7.10 -1.99
N VAL A 58 -10.28 7.97 -2.96
CA VAL A 58 -11.32 8.54 -3.83
C VAL A 58 -12.04 7.45 -4.62
N LYS A 59 -11.31 6.46 -5.13
CA LYS A 59 -11.90 5.30 -5.82
C LYS A 59 -12.68 4.42 -4.85
N ALA A 60 -12.13 4.15 -3.67
CA ALA A 60 -12.77 3.31 -2.66
C ALA A 60 -14.07 3.93 -2.12
N SER A 61 -14.15 5.26 -2.04
CA SER A 61 -15.36 5.98 -1.62
C SER A 61 -16.40 6.17 -2.74
N CYS A 62 -16.23 5.52 -3.90
CA CYS A 62 -17.08 5.71 -5.08
C CYS A 62 -17.18 7.18 -5.49
N LEU A 63 -16.07 7.93 -5.43
CA LEU A 63 -15.98 9.37 -5.71
C LEU A 63 -16.74 10.28 -4.74
N ASN A 64 -17.28 9.75 -3.64
CA ASN A 64 -17.92 10.53 -2.59
C ASN A 64 -16.85 10.97 -1.57
N MET A 65 -16.11 12.03 -1.90
CA MET A 65 -15.13 12.64 -1.00
C MET A 65 -15.59 13.99 -0.47
N SER A 66 -15.31 14.22 0.81
CA SER A 66 -15.50 15.53 1.43
C SER A 66 -14.53 16.54 0.80
N PRO A 67 -14.99 17.73 0.36
CA PRO A 67 -14.11 18.80 -0.07
C PRO A 67 -13.05 19.16 0.98
N ALA A 68 -13.45 19.16 2.26
CA ALA A 68 -12.55 19.44 3.37
C ALA A 68 -11.39 18.42 3.49
N PHE A 69 -11.56 17.20 3.00
CA PHE A 69 -10.45 16.24 2.92
C PHE A 69 -9.44 16.64 1.84
N LEU A 70 -9.91 17.04 0.66
CA LEU A 70 -9.03 17.46 -0.43
C LEU A 70 -8.29 18.75 -0.08
N ASP A 71 -8.97 19.69 0.58
CA ASP A 71 -8.35 20.91 1.12
C ASP A 71 -7.27 20.55 2.15
N TRP A 72 -7.56 19.64 3.08
CA TRP A 72 -6.58 19.15 4.05
C TRP A 72 -5.37 18.45 3.40
N VAL A 73 -5.58 17.68 2.32
CA VAL A 73 -4.49 17.04 1.58
C VAL A 73 -3.53 18.09 1.01
N ALA A 74 -4.07 19.15 0.43
CA ALA A 74 -3.29 20.23 -0.17
C ALA A 74 -2.56 21.06 0.89
N ASP A 75 -3.29 21.49 1.93
CA ASP A 75 -2.80 22.47 2.89
C ASP A 75 -1.93 21.85 4.00
N GLU A 76 -2.23 20.61 4.41
CA GLU A 76 -1.61 20.00 5.59
C GLU A 76 -0.82 18.72 5.25
N ALA A 77 -1.42 17.78 4.51
CA ALA A 77 -0.80 16.48 4.28
C ALA A 77 0.45 16.59 3.38
N THR A 78 0.38 17.38 2.31
CA THR A 78 1.51 17.57 1.39
C THR A 78 2.71 18.21 2.09
N PRO A 79 2.57 19.34 2.81
CA PRO A 79 3.68 19.91 3.59
C PRO A 79 4.16 19.01 4.74
N LEU A 80 3.27 18.20 5.33
CA LEU A 80 3.64 17.22 6.36
C LEU A 80 4.57 16.14 5.80
N VAL A 81 4.24 15.57 4.64
CA VAL A 81 5.07 14.55 3.99
C VAL A 81 6.45 15.11 3.64
N ASP A 82 6.52 16.32 3.09
CA ASP A 82 7.80 16.97 2.77
C ASP A 82 8.68 17.19 4.01
N ARG A 83 8.07 17.66 5.12
CA ARG A 83 8.77 17.82 6.40
C ARG A 83 9.29 16.49 6.92
N TYR A 84 8.50 15.42 6.83
CA TYR A 84 8.95 14.10 7.27
C TYR A 84 10.05 13.51 6.39
N VAL A 85 9.99 13.70 5.07
CA VAL A 85 11.11 13.33 4.19
C VAL A 85 12.37 14.07 4.63
N ALA A 86 12.33 15.39 4.77
CA ALA A 86 13.50 16.18 5.18
C ALA A 86 14.05 15.73 6.55
N HIS A 87 13.17 15.43 7.50
CA HIS A 87 13.55 15.00 8.85
C HIS A 87 14.17 13.59 8.87
N PHE A 88 13.54 12.63 8.17
CA PHE A 88 13.97 11.23 8.18
C PHE A 88 15.01 10.89 7.11
N PHE A 89 15.30 11.77 6.17
CA PHE A 89 16.20 11.48 5.04
C PHE A 89 17.57 10.93 5.48
N ASN A 90 18.12 11.50 6.56
CA ASN A 90 19.41 11.09 7.11
C ASN A 90 19.32 9.91 8.08
N SER A 91 18.11 9.43 8.39
CA SER A 91 17.91 8.27 9.25
C SER A 91 18.37 7.00 8.53
N PRO A 92 19.23 6.17 9.16
CA PRO A 92 19.68 4.91 8.56
C PRO A 92 18.54 3.99 8.14
N ARG A 93 17.45 3.94 8.93
CA ARG A 93 16.28 3.10 8.63
C ARG A 93 15.57 3.54 7.34
N PHE A 94 15.35 4.84 7.19
CA PHE A 94 14.72 5.41 6.01
C PHE A 94 15.62 5.26 4.78
N ALA A 95 16.88 5.69 4.87
CA ALA A 95 17.84 5.59 3.78
C ALA A 95 18.05 4.14 3.30
N ASN A 96 18.12 3.17 4.23
CA ASN A 96 18.24 1.75 3.87
C ASN A 96 16.98 1.23 3.18
N SER A 97 15.79 1.66 3.61
CA SER A 97 14.53 1.24 2.97
C SER A 97 14.43 1.69 1.51
N LEU A 98 14.95 2.88 1.16
CA LEU A 98 14.96 3.37 -0.22
C LEU A 98 16.01 2.68 -1.10
N ARG A 99 17.07 2.12 -0.49
CA ARG A 99 18.13 1.39 -1.20
C ARG A 99 17.78 -0.08 -1.42
N MET A 100 16.95 -0.66 -0.55
CA MET A 100 16.52 -2.05 -0.63
C MET A 100 15.27 -2.20 -1.49
N GLY A 101 15.45 -2.22 -2.82
CA GLY A 101 14.39 -2.50 -3.79
C GLY A 101 13.87 -1.26 -4.52
N ASP A 102 12.57 -1.22 -4.80
CA ASP A 102 11.95 -0.09 -5.48
C ASP A 102 11.69 1.06 -4.48
N PRO A 103 12.34 2.23 -4.64
CA PRO A 103 12.16 3.36 -3.73
C PRO A 103 10.73 3.89 -3.70
N ARG A 104 9.94 3.70 -4.76
CA ARG A 104 8.54 4.13 -4.81
C ARG A 104 7.67 3.31 -3.86
N ILE A 105 7.87 2.00 -3.85
CA ILE A 105 7.16 1.08 -2.94
C ILE A 105 7.55 1.37 -1.49
N ALA A 106 8.85 1.57 -1.23
CA ALA A 106 9.32 1.92 0.10
C ALA A 106 8.74 3.26 0.57
N MET A 107 8.72 4.28 -0.31
CA MET A 107 8.16 5.59 0.01
C MET A 107 6.65 5.52 0.27
N ALA A 108 5.89 4.77 -0.53
CA ALA A 108 4.45 4.59 -0.31
C ALA A 108 4.13 4.02 1.08
N ARG A 109 4.95 3.08 1.58
CA ARG A 109 4.81 2.56 2.95
C ARG A 109 5.08 3.63 4.01
N TRP A 110 6.10 4.46 3.81
CA TRP A 110 6.40 5.57 4.72
C TRP A 110 5.30 6.62 4.73
N VAL A 111 4.81 7.02 3.54
CA VAL A 111 3.71 7.98 3.42
C VAL A 111 2.45 7.46 4.11
N ARG A 112 2.07 6.20 3.88
CA ARG A 112 0.96 5.57 4.60
C ARG A 112 1.18 5.60 6.12
N HIS A 113 2.39 5.25 6.58
CA HIS A 113 2.72 5.28 8.01
C HIS A 113 2.61 6.69 8.61
N TRP A 114 2.98 7.72 7.87
CA TRP A 114 2.91 9.11 8.35
C TRP A 114 1.50 9.70 8.28
N VAL A 115 0.74 9.40 7.23
CA VAL A 115 -0.49 10.11 6.86
C VAL A 115 -1.75 9.38 7.34
N CYS A 116 -1.81 8.04 7.21
CA CYS A 116 -3.02 7.28 7.54
C CYS A 116 -3.53 7.50 8.98
N PRO A 117 -2.68 7.62 10.03
CA PRO A 117 -3.15 7.93 11.37
C PRO A 117 -3.94 9.25 11.44
N TRP A 118 -3.49 10.28 10.71
CA TRP A 118 -4.19 11.56 10.64
C TRP A 118 -5.51 11.46 9.89
N ILE A 119 -5.55 10.64 8.83
CA ILE A 119 -6.80 10.38 8.10
C ILE A 119 -7.82 9.73 9.03
N VAL A 120 -7.44 8.69 9.78
CA VAL A 120 -8.33 7.99 10.70
C VAL A 120 -8.86 8.90 11.82
N VAL A 121 -8.04 9.85 12.28
CA VAL A 121 -8.42 10.79 13.35
C VAL A 121 -9.35 11.90 12.85
N ASN A 122 -9.09 12.47 11.67
CA ASN A 122 -9.81 13.65 11.17
C ASN A 122 -10.96 13.31 10.21
N PHE A 123 -10.93 12.13 9.61
CA PHE A 123 -11.86 11.67 8.57
C PHE A 123 -12.25 10.22 8.83
N ASP A 124 -12.97 10.01 9.93
CA ASP A 124 -13.45 8.70 10.41
C ASP A 124 -14.21 7.89 9.36
N GLN A 125 -14.93 8.55 8.45
CA GLN A 125 -15.62 7.91 7.31
C GLN A 125 -14.66 7.18 6.36
N LEU A 126 -13.39 7.61 6.28
CA LEU A 126 -12.38 7.02 5.41
C LEU A 126 -11.62 5.86 6.07
N ALA A 127 -11.73 5.70 7.40
CA ALA A 127 -11.05 4.64 8.13
C ALA A 127 -11.46 3.24 7.66
N GLY A 128 -12.69 3.07 7.16
CA GLY A 128 -13.17 1.80 6.59
C GLY A 128 -12.42 1.37 5.31
N TYR A 129 -11.80 2.32 4.60
CA TYR A 129 -11.01 2.05 3.40
C TYR A 129 -9.50 1.88 3.70
N LEU A 130 -9.11 2.00 4.98
CA LEU A 130 -7.74 1.83 5.46
C LEU A 130 -7.65 0.61 6.40
N PRO A 131 -7.75 -0.63 5.87
CA PRO A 131 -7.81 -1.83 6.69
C PRO A 131 -6.58 -2.00 7.59
N GLU A 132 -5.40 -1.60 7.11
CA GLU A 132 -4.13 -1.62 7.85
C GLU A 132 -4.15 -0.79 9.16
N PHE A 133 -5.08 0.17 9.29
CA PHE A 133 -5.17 1.09 10.43
C PHE A 133 -6.54 1.05 11.13
N SER A 134 -7.44 0.18 10.68
CA SER A 134 -8.79 0.03 11.23
C SER A 134 -8.80 -0.37 12.72
N GLU A 135 -7.78 -1.10 13.17
CA GLU A 135 -7.57 -1.48 14.57
C GLU A 135 -6.92 -0.38 15.42
N SER A 136 -6.35 0.66 14.80
CA SER A 136 -5.73 1.80 15.49
C SER A 136 -6.75 2.84 15.95
N ARG A 137 -8.05 2.55 15.79
CA ARG A 137 -9.13 3.42 16.28
C ARG A 137 -9.02 3.48 17.82
N PRO A 138 -8.92 4.67 18.43
CA PRO A 138 -8.97 4.77 19.88
C PRO A 138 -10.29 4.16 20.36
N ALA A 139 -10.20 3.15 21.21
CA ALA A 139 -11.32 2.45 21.82
C ALA A 139 -12.10 3.42 22.73
N GLY A 140 -12.97 4.25 22.16
CA GLY A 140 -13.62 5.30 22.93
C GLY A 140 -14.73 6.11 22.24
N LEU A 141 -15.03 5.88 20.96
CA LEU A 141 -16.20 6.49 20.33
C LEU A 141 -17.05 5.40 19.69
N ALA A 142 -18.10 5.03 20.42
CA ALA A 142 -19.12 4.09 20.00
C ALA A 142 -19.59 4.43 18.58
N SER A 143 -19.40 3.46 17.69
CA SER A 143 -19.98 3.42 16.37
C SER A 143 -21.49 3.57 16.48
N ARG A 144 -22.03 4.77 16.23
CA ARG A 144 -23.45 4.93 15.91
C ARG A 144 -23.61 4.67 14.42
N ALA A 145 -23.65 3.40 14.05
CA ALA A 145 -24.07 2.98 12.71
C ALA A 145 -25.50 3.48 12.43
N PRO A 146 -25.78 4.03 11.24
CA PRO A 146 -27.06 3.81 10.61
C PRO A 146 -26.96 2.52 9.78
N ALA A 147 -27.92 1.64 10.02
CA ALA A 147 -28.11 0.41 9.29
C ALA A 147 -28.28 0.67 7.78
N ALA A 148 -27.69 -0.23 7.00
CA ALA A 148 -28.03 -0.64 5.64
C ALA A 148 -29.10 0.17 4.89
N ALA A 149 -28.70 0.77 3.77
CA ALA A 149 -29.58 0.93 2.61
C ALA A 149 -28.91 0.24 1.42
N ALA A 150 -29.52 -0.85 0.97
CA ALA A 150 -29.15 -1.60 -0.21
C ALA A 150 -29.27 -0.72 -1.47
N CYS A 151 -28.29 -0.79 -2.36
CA CYS A 151 -28.44 -0.28 -3.72
C CYS A 151 -29.17 -1.32 -4.58
N ALA A 152 -30.31 -0.91 -5.12
CA ALA A 152 -31.06 -1.58 -6.18
C ALA A 152 -30.45 -1.29 -7.56
#